data_AF-A0A535VIQ6-F1
#
_entry.id   AF-A0A535VIQ6-F1
#
_cell.length_a   1.000
_cell.length_b   1.000
_cell.length_c   1.000
_cell.angle_alpha   90.00
_cell.angle_beta   90.00
_cell.angle_gamma   90.00
#
_symmetry.space_group_name_H-M   'P 1'
#
loop_
_entity.id
_entity.type
_entity.pdbx_description
1 polymer ?
#
loop_
_entity_poly.entity_id
_entity_poly.type
_entity_poly.pdbx_seq_one_letter_code
_entity_poly.pdbx_strand_id
1 'polypeptide(L)'
;MATEDTPAGTTSVNTTPSGLGKARLALAISAGKLAGASGRFFRIGGGTSLPGMIARRIDPNILKSVVGASTAEKIVITGSNGKTTTARMTATIADYAGQRVSHNRTGSNMLQGVTSVAVNFADMFGRLDSDVLLFEIDEGTIPLAVPEIQPDVVLITNIFRDQLDRYGELYSVAKALDKMLESLPETSTILLNGNDPQVANFGQNAKAQRLFFGLETTEVGTPVPEQSADIIRCIHCQEDLLYEVAYMSHLGLYRCPNCGYTLPKLDFAATAVQLAPDGEGPSHVKIRTPQGEIKLDIPLPGVHNVCGDRQHSPGLWTPGENTGGRPDHLPGFCEKPHLIQPYAATD
;
A
#
# COMPACT_ATOMS: atom_id res chain seq x y z
N MET A 1 4.46 -55.78 13.06
CA MET A 1 3.04 -55.49 12.79
C MET A 1 2.68 -54.29 13.64
N ALA A 2 2.52 -53.06 13.16
CA ALA A 2 2.38 -52.45 11.83
C ALA A 2 2.92 -51.00 11.99
N THR A 3 3.94 -50.60 11.23
CA THR A 3 3.91 -49.66 10.08
C THR A 3 3.27 -48.29 10.32
N GLU A 4 4.06 -47.29 9.95
CA GLU A 4 3.89 -45.84 9.87
C GLU A 4 2.53 -45.34 9.34
N ASP A 5 2.17 -44.12 9.74
CA ASP A 5 1.41 -43.19 8.89
C ASP A 5 1.87 -41.76 9.14
N THR A 6 2.69 -41.27 8.22
CA THR A 6 3.08 -39.86 8.05
C THR A 6 1.97 -39.16 7.26
N PRO A 7 1.43 -38.00 7.66
CA PRO A 7 0.51 -37.28 6.80
C PRO A 7 1.29 -36.56 5.69
N ALA A 8 0.91 -36.90 4.46
CA ALA A 8 1.46 -36.46 3.21
C ALA A 8 1.43 -34.93 3.01
N GLY A 9 2.47 -34.43 2.36
CA GLY A 9 2.60 -33.04 1.94
C GLY A 9 1.51 -32.63 0.96
N THR A 10 1.02 -31.41 1.13
CA THR A 10 0.15 -30.69 0.21
C THR A 10 0.93 -30.32 -1.05
N THR A 11 0.88 -31.17 -2.07
CA THR A 11 1.29 -30.83 -3.43
C THR A 11 0.33 -29.79 -4.01
N SER A 12 0.81 -28.58 -4.23
CA SER A 12 0.13 -27.56 -5.05
C SER A 12 0.01 -28.07 -6.48
N VAL A 13 -1.19 -28.52 -6.86
CA VAL A 13 -1.49 -28.88 -8.24
C VAL A 13 -1.54 -27.58 -9.06
N ASN A 14 -0.44 -27.27 -9.74
CA ASN A 14 -0.42 -26.30 -10.83
C ASN A 14 -1.18 -26.91 -12.02
N THR A 15 -2.51 -26.82 -12.00
CA THR A 15 -3.35 -27.19 -13.13
C THR A 15 -3.13 -26.17 -14.23
N THR A 16 -2.36 -26.55 -15.25
CA THR A 16 -2.26 -25.78 -16.49
C THR A 16 -3.68 -25.52 -17.00
N PRO A 17 -4.08 -24.28 -17.28
CA PRO A 17 -5.46 -23.99 -17.68
C PRO A 17 -5.80 -24.82 -18.91
N SER A 18 -6.95 -25.51 -18.86
CA SER A 18 -7.50 -26.22 -20.02
C SER A 18 -7.65 -25.25 -21.20
N GLY A 19 -7.69 -25.76 -22.44
CA GLY A 19 -7.89 -24.91 -23.62
C GLY A 19 -9.13 -24.00 -23.50
N LEU A 20 -10.17 -24.48 -22.81
CA LEU A 20 -11.38 -23.72 -22.48
C LEU A 20 -11.11 -22.54 -21.53
N GLY A 21 -10.24 -22.74 -20.52
CA GLY A 21 -9.83 -21.69 -19.59
C GLY A 21 -9.06 -20.57 -20.28
N LYS A 22 -8.14 -20.91 -21.20
CA LYS A 22 -7.40 -19.91 -22.00
C LYS A 22 -8.32 -19.10 -22.91
N ALA A 23 -9.29 -19.76 -23.56
CA ALA A 23 -10.28 -19.07 -24.39
C ALA A 23 -11.17 -18.13 -23.57
N ARG A 24 -11.60 -18.55 -22.37
CA ARG A 24 -12.38 -17.71 -21.45
C ARG A 24 -11.60 -16.49 -20.99
N LEU A 25 -10.33 -16.67 -20.63
CA LEU A 25 -9.43 -15.57 -20.25
C LEU A 25 -9.28 -14.56 -21.40
N ALA A 26 -8.99 -15.02 -22.60
CA ALA A 26 -8.86 -14.15 -23.78
C ALA A 26 -10.16 -13.40 -24.09
N LEU A 27 -11.32 -14.06 -23.94
CA LEU A 27 -12.63 -13.42 -24.10
C LEU A 27 -12.85 -12.33 -23.04
N ALA A 28 -12.52 -12.62 -21.78
CA ALA A 28 -12.66 -11.68 -20.66
C ALA A 28 -11.79 -10.44 -20.85
N ILE A 29 -10.51 -10.61 -21.23
CA ILE A 29 -9.59 -9.51 -21.51
C ILE A 29 -10.10 -8.67 -22.70
N SER A 30 -10.53 -9.33 -23.79
CA SER A 30 -11.02 -8.63 -25.00
C SER A 30 -12.26 -7.79 -24.68
N ALA A 31 -13.24 -8.39 -24.01
CA ALA A 31 -14.48 -7.72 -23.63
C ALA A 31 -14.22 -6.54 -22.68
N GLY A 32 -13.34 -6.73 -21.69
CA GLY A 32 -12.96 -5.66 -20.76
C GLY A 32 -12.25 -4.50 -21.47
N LYS A 33 -11.30 -4.78 -22.36
CA LYS A 33 -10.61 -3.75 -23.17
C LYS A 33 -11.58 -2.99 -24.07
N LEU A 34 -12.48 -3.69 -24.76
CA LEU A 34 -13.53 -3.09 -25.59
C LEU A 34 -14.46 -2.20 -24.76
N ALA A 35 -14.87 -2.65 -23.57
CA ALA A 35 -15.69 -1.85 -22.68
C ALA A 35 -14.98 -0.59 -22.21
N GLY A 36 -13.68 -0.68 -21.89
CA GLY A 36 -12.86 0.47 -21.53
C GLY A 36 -12.73 1.48 -22.67
N ALA A 37 -12.52 1.00 -23.90
CA ALA A 37 -12.44 1.86 -25.09
C ALA A 37 -13.78 2.55 -25.38
N SER A 38 -14.87 1.79 -25.38
CA SER A 38 -16.23 2.30 -25.62
C SER A 38 -16.66 3.29 -24.52
N GLY A 39 -16.41 2.98 -23.25
CA GLY A 39 -16.74 3.88 -22.14
C GLY A 39 -16.04 5.24 -22.25
N ARG A 40 -14.76 5.26 -22.67
CA ARG A 40 -14.02 6.50 -22.95
C ARG A 40 -14.59 7.25 -24.16
N PHE A 41 -14.93 6.54 -25.23
CA PHE A 41 -15.44 7.14 -26.47
C PHE A 41 -16.83 7.76 -26.28
N PHE A 42 -17.74 7.07 -25.61
CA PHE A 42 -19.12 7.51 -25.41
C PHE A 42 -19.33 8.36 -24.15
N ARG A 43 -18.28 8.59 -23.34
CA ARG A 43 -18.35 9.30 -22.04
C ARG A 43 -19.42 8.73 -21.11
N ILE A 44 -19.72 7.43 -21.24
CA ILE A 44 -20.72 6.74 -20.43
C ILE A 44 -20.12 6.49 -19.04
N GLY A 45 -20.85 6.88 -18.00
CA GLY A 45 -20.47 6.71 -16.60
C GLY A 45 -20.18 5.24 -16.26
N GLY A 46 -19.11 5.01 -15.50
CA GLY A 46 -18.57 3.68 -15.18
C GLY A 46 -17.11 3.71 -14.72
N GLY A 47 -16.43 4.84 -14.93
CA GLY A 47 -15.11 5.12 -14.36
C GLY A 47 -14.03 4.13 -14.78
N THR A 48 -12.97 4.04 -13.98
CA THR A 48 -11.82 3.15 -14.22
C THR A 48 -12.04 1.69 -13.84
N SER A 49 -13.23 1.33 -13.34
CA SER A 49 -13.57 -0.02 -12.87
C SER A 49 -14.39 -0.86 -13.86
N LEU A 50 -14.99 -0.23 -14.88
CA LEU A 50 -15.84 -0.90 -15.88
C LEU A 50 -15.14 -2.06 -16.63
N PRO A 51 -13.88 -1.92 -17.12
CA PRO A 51 -13.18 -3.01 -17.77
C PRO A 51 -13.10 -4.27 -16.90
N GLY A 52 -12.74 -4.08 -15.63
CA GLY A 52 -12.61 -5.15 -14.65
C GLY A 52 -13.95 -5.75 -14.25
N MET A 53 -15.01 -4.94 -14.13
CA MET A 53 -16.37 -5.46 -13.89
C MET A 53 -16.81 -6.45 -14.97
N ILE A 54 -16.66 -6.08 -16.24
CA ILE A 54 -17.06 -6.92 -17.37
C ILE A 54 -16.17 -8.15 -17.46
N ALA A 55 -14.86 -7.98 -17.32
CA ALA A 55 -13.94 -9.10 -17.38
C ALA A 55 -14.20 -10.13 -16.27
N ARG A 56 -14.44 -9.70 -15.02
CA ARG A 56 -14.78 -10.61 -13.91
C ARG A 56 -16.13 -11.31 -14.09
N ARG A 57 -17.07 -10.70 -14.80
CA ARG A 57 -18.36 -11.34 -15.11
C ARG A 57 -18.19 -12.55 -16.04
N ILE A 58 -17.20 -12.49 -16.93
CA ILE A 58 -16.86 -13.54 -17.88
C ILE A 58 -15.90 -14.56 -17.25
N ASP A 59 -14.85 -14.07 -16.59
CA ASP A 59 -13.87 -14.88 -15.87
C ASP A 59 -13.67 -14.35 -14.44
N PRO A 60 -14.32 -14.96 -13.44
CA PRO A 60 -14.18 -14.54 -12.04
C PRO A 60 -12.75 -14.65 -11.49
N ASN A 61 -11.89 -15.48 -12.10
CA ASN A 61 -10.53 -15.74 -11.65
C ASN A 61 -9.49 -14.96 -12.47
N ILE A 62 -9.91 -13.99 -13.29
CA ILE A 62 -9.02 -13.26 -14.19
C ILE A 62 -7.88 -12.57 -13.43
N LEU A 63 -8.16 -11.94 -12.29
CA LEU A 63 -7.13 -11.23 -11.52
C LEU A 63 -6.07 -12.21 -11.03
N LYS A 64 -6.47 -13.35 -10.47
CA LYS A 64 -5.55 -14.43 -10.11
C LYS A 64 -4.76 -14.98 -11.29
N SER A 65 -5.41 -15.16 -12.44
CA SER A 65 -4.80 -15.75 -13.64
C SER A 65 -3.83 -14.80 -14.35
N VAL A 66 -3.94 -13.49 -14.13
CA VAL A 66 -3.12 -12.47 -14.78
C VAL A 66 -2.10 -11.87 -13.80
N VAL A 67 -2.56 -11.35 -12.67
CA VAL A 67 -1.70 -10.72 -11.65
C VAL A 67 -1.05 -11.77 -10.77
N GLY A 68 -1.83 -12.72 -10.21
CA GLY A 68 -1.29 -13.77 -9.36
C GLY A 68 -0.25 -14.64 -10.08
N ALA A 69 -0.46 -14.91 -11.37
CA ALA A 69 0.48 -15.65 -12.22
C ALA A 69 1.66 -14.79 -12.77
N SER A 70 1.67 -13.49 -12.52
CA SER A 70 2.75 -12.60 -12.95
C SER A 70 4.01 -12.82 -12.12
N THR A 71 5.17 -12.74 -12.79
CA THR A 71 6.50 -12.74 -12.16
C THR A 71 6.94 -11.35 -11.71
N ALA A 72 6.17 -10.31 -12.04
CA ALA A 72 6.41 -8.95 -11.56
C ALA A 72 6.30 -8.88 -10.02
N GLU A 73 7.06 -7.99 -9.41
CA GLU A 73 6.95 -7.71 -7.98
C GLU A 73 5.60 -7.04 -7.69
N LYS A 74 4.85 -7.59 -6.73
CA LYS A 74 3.49 -7.15 -6.40
C LYS A 74 3.48 -6.46 -5.05
N ILE A 75 3.19 -5.16 -5.08
CA ILE A 75 3.12 -4.30 -3.91
C ILE A 75 1.67 -3.86 -3.72
N VAL A 76 1.11 -4.13 -2.54
CA VAL A 76 -0.22 -3.67 -2.13
C VAL A 76 -0.07 -2.62 -1.03
N ILE A 77 -0.69 -1.46 -1.23
CA ILE A 77 -0.75 -0.35 -0.27
C ILE A 77 -2.19 -0.18 0.21
N THR A 78 -2.38 -0.15 1.53
CA THR A 78 -3.67 0.05 2.17
C THR A 78 -3.55 0.88 3.46
N GLY A 79 -4.68 1.09 4.14
CA GLY A 79 -4.82 1.95 5.32
C GLY A 79 -5.75 3.12 5.03
N SER A 80 -6.32 3.77 6.04
CA SER A 80 -7.44 4.70 5.84
C SER A 80 -7.04 5.91 5.00
N ASN A 81 -5.91 6.54 5.31
CA ASN A 81 -5.43 7.70 4.58
C ASN A 81 -4.08 7.45 3.90
N GLY A 82 -3.68 8.34 2.99
CA GLY A 82 -2.30 8.34 2.50
C GLY A 82 -1.93 7.29 1.44
N LYS A 83 -2.82 6.33 1.17
CA LYS A 83 -2.65 5.29 0.15
C LYS A 83 -2.25 5.87 -1.21
N THR A 84 -2.99 6.85 -1.73
CA THR A 84 -2.73 7.44 -3.06
C THR A 84 -1.39 8.17 -3.13
N THR A 85 -1.04 8.94 -2.09
CA THR A 85 0.24 9.66 -2.04
C THR A 85 1.40 8.68 -2.01
N THR A 86 1.32 7.69 -1.13
CA THR A 86 2.32 6.62 -1.00
C THR A 86 2.47 5.85 -2.32
N ALA A 87 1.37 5.44 -2.95
CA ALA A 87 1.42 4.71 -4.21
C ALA A 87 2.06 5.52 -5.34
N ARG A 88 1.77 6.83 -5.44
CA ARG A 88 2.39 7.69 -6.44
C ARG A 88 3.89 7.88 -6.20
N MET A 89 4.31 8.06 -4.95
CA MET A 89 5.72 8.17 -4.59
C MET A 89 6.47 6.87 -4.93
N THR A 90 5.92 5.72 -4.52
CA THR A 90 6.50 4.40 -4.83
C THR A 90 6.61 4.17 -6.34
N ALA A 91 5.56 4.48 -7.11
CA ALA A 91 5.61 4.36 -8.57
C ALA A 91 6.68 5.28 -9.19
N THR A 92 6.78 6.52 -8.72
CA THR A 92 7.78 7.49 -9.21
C THR A 92 9.21 7.02 -8.93
N ILE A 93 9.45 6.49 -7.73
CA ILE A 93 10.77 5.96 -7.34
C ILE A 93 11.14 4.75 -8.20
N ALA A 94 10.20 3.82 -8.42
CA ALA A 94 10.44 2.64 -9.24
C ALA A 94 10.67 2.99 -10.71
N ASP A 95 9.89 3.91 -11.28
CA ASP A 95 10.08 4.42 -12.65
C ASP A 95 11.45 5.10 -12.81
N TYR A 96 11.85 5.93 -11.83
CA TYR A 96 13.18 6.55 -11.81
C TYR A 96 14.31 5.52 -11.71
N ALA A 97 14.07 4.38 -11.05
CA ALA A 97 14.99 3.24 -11.01
C ALA A 97 14.99 2.40 -12.31
N GLY A 98 14.25 2.82 -13.34
CA GLY A 98 14.16 2.17 -14.65
C GLY A 98 13.23 0.96 -14.68
N GLN A 99 12.35 0.79 -13.68
CA GLN A 99 11.37 -0.30 -13.63
C GLN A 99 10.09 0.11 -14.36
N ARG A 100 9.48 -0.82 -15.11
CA ARG A 100 8.16 -0.61 -15.73
C ARG A 100 7.07 -0.88 -14.69
N VAL A 101 6.42 0.18 -14.24
CA VAL A 101 5.40 0.11 -13.19
C VAL A 101 4.00 0.14 -13.80
N SER A 102 3.16 -0.84 -13.45
CA SER A 102 1.72 -0.76 -13.65
C SER A 102 1.01 -0.55 -12.33
N HIS A 103 0.19 0.50 -12.24
CA HIS A 103 -0.56 0.81 -11.02
C HIS A 103 -2.01 1.19 -11.32
N ASN A 104 -2.91 1.01 -10.34
CA ASN A 104 -4.30 1.45 -10.49
C ASN A 104 -4.41 2.97 -10.40
N ARG A 105 -5.39 3.53 -11.14
CA ARG A 105 -5.68 4.97 -11.10
C ARG A 105 -6.37 5.32 -9.78
N THR A 106 -6.12 6.53 -9.28
CA THR A 106 -6.79 7.09 -8.09
C THR A 106 -8.31 6.89 -8.16
N GLY A 107 -8.90 6.46 -7.03
CA GLY A 107 -10.34 6.15 -6.93
C GLY A 107 -10.74 4.79 -7.52
N SER A 108 -9.79 3.90 -7.81
CA SER A 108 -10.05 2.53 -8.28
C SER A 108 -9.46 1.50 -7.31
N ASN A 109 -9.68 1.75 -6.01
CA ASN A 109 -9.19 1.00 -4.86
C ASN A 109 -10.02 -0.27 -4.53
N MET A 110 -11.12 -0.49 -5.27
CA MET A 110 -11.94 -1.69 -5.18
C MET A 110 -11.44 -2.79 -6.12
N LEU A 111 -11.87 -4.03 -5.88
CA LEU A 111 -11.42 -5.23 -6.59
C LEU A 111 -11.58 -5.12 -8.12
N GLN A 112 -12.63 -4.48 -8.61
CA GLN A 112 -12.88 -4.26 -10.03
C GLN A 112 -11.93 -3.22 -10.64
N GLY A 113 -11.52 -2.23 -9.86
CA GLY A 113 -10.51 -1.25 -10.24
C GLY A 113 -9.14 -1.90 -10.40
N VAL A 114 -8.73 -2.70 -9.42
CA VAL A 114 -7.52 -3.54 -9.47
C VAL A 114 -7.56 -4.48 -10.68
N THR A 115 -8.69 -5.16 -10.90
CA THR A 115 -8.85 -6.07 -12.05
C THR A 115 -8.78 -5.32 -13.39
N SER A 116 -9.18 -4.05 -13.43
CA SER A 116 -9.07 -3.23 -14.65
C SER A 116 -7.61 -2.98 -15.03
N VAL A 117 -6.68 -2.92 -14.07
CA VAL A 117 -5.22 -2.87 -14.36
C VAL A 117 -4.81 -4.14 -15.09
N ALA A 118 -5.14 -5.31 -14.53
CA ALA A 118 -4.86 -6.61 -15.13
C ALA A 118 -5.38 -6.68 -16.58
N VAL A 119 -6.61 -6.24 -16.82
CA VAL A 119 -7.24 -6.26 -18.15
C VAL A 119 -6.57 -5.29 -19.13
N ASN A 120 -6.26 -4.06 -18.69
CA ASN A 120 -5.77 -3.01 -19.58
C ASN A 120 -4.32 -3.27 -20.02
N PHE A 121 -3.48 -3.76 -19.12
CA PHE A 121 -2.06 -3.94 -19.36
C PHE A 121 -1.69 -5.35 -19.85
N ALA A 122 -2.56 -6.35 -19.66
CA ALA A 122 -2.25 -7.70 -20.14
C ALA A 122 -2.41 -7.84 -21.65
N ASP A 123 -1.59 -8.67 -22.28
CA ASP A 123 -1.83 -9.17 -23.63
C ASP A 123 -3.02 -10.16 -23.66
N MET A 124 -3.35 -10.70 -24.83
CA MET A 124 -4.49 -11.63 -24.94
C MET A 124 -4.28 -12.98 -24.26
N PHE A 125 -3.04 -13.30 -23.88
CA PHE A 125 -2.65 -14.49 -23.15
C PHE A 125 -2.55 -14.24 -21.65
N GLY A 126 -2.88 -13.04 -21.18
CA GLY A 126 -2.84 -12.67 -19.77
C GLY A 126 -1.44 -12.29 -19.26
N ARG A 127 -0.49 -11.99 -20.15
CA ARG A 127 0.87 -11.58 -19.76
C ARG A 127 0.94 -10.08 -19.55
N LEU A 128 1.49 -9.66 -18.42
CA LEU A 128 1.76 -8.26 -18.11
C LEU A 128 3.20 -7.91 -18.46
N ASP A 129 3.39 -6.84 -19.22
CA ASP A 129 4.72 -6.28 -19.49
C ASP A 129 5.05 -5.24 -18.43
N SER A 130 5.34 -5.70 -17.21
CA SER A 130 5.65 -4.85 -16.06
C SER A 130 6.63 -5.56 -15.15
N ASP A 131 7.53 -4.78 -14.56
CA ASP A 131 8.48 -5.26 -13.57
C ASP A 131 7.88 -5.15 -12.16
N VAL A 132 7.05 -4.12 -11.93
CA VAL A 132 6.33 -3.87 -10.67
C VAL A 132 4.83 -3.68 -10.92
N LEU A 133 4.00 -4.34 -10.11
CA LEU A 133 2.56 -4.17 -10.01
C LEU A 133 2.21 -3.54 -8.67
N LEU A 134 1.74 -2.30 -8.70
CA LEU A 134 1.44 -1.52 -7.51
C LEU A 134 -0.05 -1.27 -7.37
N PHE A 135 -0.63 -1.70 -6.26
CA PHE A 135 -2.07 -1.59 -6.03
C PHE A 135 -2.37 -0.81 -4.75
N GLU A 136 -2.98 0.35 -4.91
CA GLU A 136 -3.70 1.01 -3.82
C GLU A 136 -5.06 0.33 -3.63
N ILE A 137 -5.33 -0.22 -2.46
CA ILE A 137 -6.55 -0.98 -2.18
C ILE A 137 -7.21 -0.50 -0.90
N ASP A 138 -8.53 -0.36 -0.95
CA ASP A 138 -9.35 -0.06 0.22
C ASP A 138 -9.20 -1.16 1.28
N GLU A 139 -9.05 -0.77 2.54
CA GLU A 139 -8.84 -1.67 3.66
C GLU A 139 -9.93 -2.74 3.80
N GLY A 140 -11.18 -2.44 3.44
CA GLY A 140 -12.28 -3.40 3.42
C GLY A 140 -12.23 -4.39 2.25
N THR A 141 -11.49 -4.06 1.19
CA THR A 141 -11.35 -4.89 -0.02
C THR A 141 -10.17 -5.86 0.08
N ILE A 142 -9.18 -5.56 0.92
CA ILE A 142 -7.95 -6.34 1.08
C ILE A 142 -8.19 -7.85 1.29
N PRO A 143 -9.10 -8.30 2.18
CA PRO A 143 -9.33 -9.73 2.39
C PRO A 143 -9.79 -10.49 1.12
N LEU A 144 -10.42 -9.79 0.17
CA LEU A 144 -10.83 -10.36 -1.12
C LEU A 144 -9.73 -10.26 -2.18
N ALA A 145 -8.96 -9.18 -2.17
CA ALA A 145 -7.97 -8.91 -3.21
C ALA A 145 -6.66 -9.68 -3.01
N VAL A 146 -6.14 -9.75 -1.78
CA VAL A 146 -4.83 -10.36 -1.49
C VAL A 146 -4.75 -11.84 -1.92
N PRO A 147 -5.76 -12.70 -1.71
CA PRO A 147 -5.71 -14.08 -2.19
C PRO A 147 -5.63 -14.22 -3.72
N GLU A 148 -6.11 -13.23 -4.48
CA GLU A 148 -6.04 -13.20 -5.94
C GLU A 148 -4.74 -12.54 -6.44
N ILE A 149 -4.24 -11.52 -5.75
CA ILE A 149 -3.01 -10.81 -6.11
C ILE A 149 -1.77 -11.62 -5.76
N GLN A 150 -1.76 -12.25 -4.58
CA GLN A 150 -0.58 -12.91 -4.00
C GLN A 150 0.63 -11.95 -3.93
N PRO A 151 0.54 -10.89 -3.10
CA PRO A 151 1.54 -9.83 -3.05
C PRO A 151 2.85 -10.26 -2.41
N ASP A 152 3.95 -9.70 -2.92
CA ASP A 152 5.28 -9.83 -2.34
C ASP A 152 5.45 -8.84 -1.17
N VAL A 153 4.80 -7.67 -1.25
CA VAL A 153 4.79 -6.66 -0.18
C VAL A 153 3.38 -6.17 0.12
N VAL A 154 3.02 -6.12 1.40
CA VAL A 154 1.80 -5.43 1.88
C VAL A 154 2.20 -4.30 2.82
N LEU A 155 1.91 -3.05 2.43
CA LEU A 155 2.16 -1.85 3.20
C LEU A 155 0.85 -1.33 3.80
N ILE A 156 0.82 -1.15 5.12
CA ILE A 156 -0.31 -0.56 5.84
C ILE A 156 0.12 0.79 6.42
N THR A 157 -0.49 1.86 5.90
CA THR A 157 -0.16 3.26 6.22
C THR A 157 -0.64 3.67 7.60
N ASN A 158 -1.93 3.50 7.88
CA ASN A 158 -2.58 3.84 9.13
C ASN A 158 -4.03 3.31 9.16
N ILE A 159 -4.68 3.33 10.31
CA ILE A 159 -6.09 2.97 10.44
C ILE A 159 -6.83 4.05 11.26
N PHE A 160 -7.67 4.82 10.57
CA PHE A 160 -8.43 5.95 11.12
C PHE A 160 -9.94 5.73 11.00
N ARG A 161 -10.70 6.48 11.80
CA ARG A 161 -12.16 6.57 11.65
C ARG A 161 -12.49 7.51 10.47
N ASP A 162 -12.88 6.92 9.34
CA ASP A 162 -13.20 7.69 8.14
C ASP A 162 -14.57 8.41 8.22
N GLN A 163 -15.48 7.98 9.11
CA GLN A 163 -16.73 8.69 9.49
C GLN A 163 -17.10 8.42 10.96
N LEU A 164 -17.73 9.41 11.61
CA LEU A 164 -17.98 9.47 13.07
C LEU A 164 -18.88 8.35 13.63
N ASP A 165 -19.58 7.59 12.78
CA ASP A 165 -20.61 6.62 13.10
C ASP A 165 -20.16 5.14 13.06
N ARG A 166 -18.90 4.86 12.71
CA ARG A 166 -18.41 3.51 12.40
C ARG A 166 -17.44 2.89 13.43
N TYR A 167 -17.63 3.15 14.73
CA TYR A 167 -16.71 2.67 15.80
C TYR A 167 -16.52 1.13 15.78
N GLY A 168 -17.57 0.37 15.52
CA GLY A 168 -17.51 -1.10 15.40
C GLY A 168 -16.81 -1.58 14.14
N GLU A 169 -16.72 -0.73 13.12
CA GLU A 169 -16.12 -1.10 11.84
C GLU A 169 -14.60 -0.97 11.85
N LEU A 170 -14.03 0.00 12.57
CA LEU A 170 -12.58 0.17 12.67
C LEU A 170 -11.90 -1.11 13.20
N TYR A 171 -12.37 -1.63 14.33
CA TYR A 171 -11.83 -2.86 14.92
C TYR A 171 -12.12 -4.09 14.07
N SER A 172 -13.26 -4.13 13.37
CA SER A 172 -13.61 -5.22 12.47
C SER A 172 -12.68 -5.26 11.25
N VAL A 173 -12.40 -4.09 10.66
CA VAL A 173 -11.43 -3.91 9.57
C VAL A 173 -10.03 -4.26 10.06
N ALA A 174 -9.59 -3.72 11.20
CA ALA A 174 -8.29 -4.03 11.79
C ALA A 174 -8.11 -5.54 12.01
N LYS A 175 -9.12 -6.22 12.56
CA LYS A 175 -9.12 -7.67 12.75
C LYS A 175 -9.09 -8.44 11.43
N ALA A 176 -9.83 -7.98 10.42
CA ALA A 176 -9.84 -8.61 9.10
C ALA A 176 -8.50 -8.47 8.38
N LEU A 177 -7.87 -7.29 8.47
CA LEU A 177 -6.52 -7.04 7.97
C LEU A 177 -5.50 -7.92 8.68
N ASP A 178 -5.48 -7.90 10.01
CA ASP A 178 -4.56 -8.72 10.82
C ASP A 178 -4.69 -10.20 10.48
N LYS A 179 -5.91 -10.71 10.37
CA LYS A 179 -6.16 -12.10 9.99
C LYS A 179 -5.71 -12.41 8.56
N MET A 180 -5.88 -11.48 7.62
CA MET A 180 -5.43 -11.64 6.25
C MET A 180 -3.90 -11.73 6.18
N LEU A 181 -3.18 -10.94 6.98
CA LEU A 181 -1.71 -10.99 7.03
C LEU A 181 -1.19 -12.36 7.47
N GLU A 182 -1.91 -13.09 8.33
CA GLU A 182 -1.55 -14.46 8.72
C GLU A 182 -1.55 -15.45 7.53
N SER A 183 -2.25 -15.13 6.44
CA SER A 183 -2.32 -15.96 5.24
C SER A 183 -1.16 -15.72 4.26
N LEU A 184 -0.36 -14.68 4.48
CA LEU A 184 0.80 -14.38 3.64
C LEU A 184 1.91 -15.42 3.84
N PRO A 185 2.56 -15.87 2.75
CA PRO A 185 3.68 -16.80 2.84
C PRO A 185 4.92 -16.14 3.45
N GLU A 186 5.88 -16.95 3.88
CA GLU A 186 7.18 -16.52 4.43
C GLU A 186 7.99 -15.66 3.44
N THR A 187 7.74 -15.81 2.14
CA THR A 187 8.38 -15.03 1.08
C THR A 187 7.84 -13.60 0.97
N SER A 188 6.70 -13.29 1.59
CA SER A 188 6.12 -11.96 1.58
C SER A 188 6.70 -11.10 2.70
N THR A 189 6.63 -9.78 2.52
CA THR A 189 6.96 -8.77 3.53
C THR A 189 5.74 -7.93 3.89
N ILE A 190 5.58 -7.66 5.18
CA ILE A 190 4.56 -6.76 5.74
C ILE A 190 5.28 -5.52 6.25
N LEU A 191 4.95 -4.36 5.68
CA LEU A 191 5.50 -3.07 6.07
C LEU A 191 4.45 -2.26 6.83
N LEU A 192 4.69 -2.02 8.11
CA LEU A 192 3.72 -1.45 9.05
C LEU A 192 4.19 -0.08 9.55
N ASN A 193 3.26 0.87 9.65
CA ASN A 193 3.56 2.13 10.32
C ASN A 193 3.66 1.90 11.83
N GLY A 194 4.86 2.05 12.38
CA GLY A 194 5.13 1.89 13.80
C GLY A 194 4.54 3.00 14.65
N ASN A 195 4.28 4.19 14.09
CA ASN A 195 3.70 5.30 14.84
C ASN A 195 2.20 5.15 15.13
N ASP A 196 1.51 4.23 14.45
CA ASP A 196 0.11 3.88 14.71
C ASP A 196 0.04 2.68 15.68
N PRO A 197 -0.46 2.85 16.93
CA PRO A 197 -0.51 1.77 17.92
C PRO A 197 -1.32 0.54 17.51
N GLN A 198 -2.31 0.70 16.62
CA GLN A 198 -3.13 -0.43 16.16
C GLN A 198 -2.43 -1.17 15.02
N VAL A 199 -1.86 -0.44 14.06
CA VAL A 199 -1.15 -1.03 12.91
C VAL A 199 0.16 -1.67 13.33
N ALA A 200 0.90 -1.06 14.27
CA ALA A 200 2.14 -1.62 14.82
C ALA A 200 1.94 -3.01 15.44
N ASN A 201 0.71 -3.33 15.88
CA ASN A 201 0.39 -4.63 16.44
C ASN A 201 -0.05 -5.68 15.41
N PHE A 202 -0.19 -5.35 14.14
CA PHE A 202 -0.61 -6.32 13.13
C PHE A 202 0.47 -7.37 12.81
N GLY A 203 0.02 -8.55 12.39
CA GLY A 203 0.85 -9.61 11.87
C GLY A 203 1.61 -10.41 12.93
N GLN A 204 1.26 -10.35 14.22
CA GLN A 204 2.01 -11.07 15.28
C GLN A 204 2.14 -12.57 15.00
N ASN A 205 1.15 -13.17 14.35
CA ASN A 205 1.15 -14.60 13.96
C ASN A 205 1.44 -14.82 12.47
N ALA A 206 1.82 -13.77 11.73
CA ALA A 206 2.13 -13.90 10.32
C ALA A 206 3.46 -14.62 10.12
N LYS A 207 3.54 -15.44 9.07
CA LYS A 207 4.77 -16.09 8.65
C LYS A 207 5.68 -15.15 7.85
N ALA A 208 5.07 -14.18 7.17
CA ALA A 208 5.74 -13.14 6.42
C ALA A 208 6.64 -12.26 7.32
N GLN A 209 7.72 -11.74 6.76
CA GLN A 209 8.62 -10.84 7.49
C GLN A 209 7.90 -9.53 7.80
N ARG A 210 7.98 -9.06 9.05
CA ARG A 210 7.44 -7.76 9.46
C ARG A 210 8.56 -6.74 9.52
N LEU A 211 8.35 -5.60 8.89
CA LEU A 211 9.20 -4.43 8.96
C LEU A 211 8.38 -3.22 9.40
N PHE A 212 9.01 -2.28 10.09
CA PHE A 212 8.37 -1.08 10.60
C PHE A 212 8.97 0.18 10.00
N PHE A 213 8.11 1.12 9.63
CA PHE A 213 8.49 2.47 9.24
C PHE A 213 7.81 3.51 10.12
N GLY A 214 8.37 4.72 10.17
CA GLY A 214 7.77 5.84 10.89
C GLY A 214 8.74 6.99 11.13
N LEU A 215 8.29 7.95 11.92
CA LEU A 215 9.07 9.07 12.42
C LEU A 215 9.61 8.73 13.82
N GLU A 216 10.88 9.08 14.03
CA GLU A 216 11.64 8.92 15.27
C GLU A 216 12.31 10.26 15.59
N THR A 217 11.50 11.31 15.76
CA THR A 217 11.98 12.68 16.00
C THR A 217 10.96 13.50 16.80
N THR A 218 11.42 14.48 17.56
CA THR A 218 10.56 15.45 18.28
C THR A 218 10.61 16.85 17.66
N GLU A 219 11.27 17.01 16.50
CA GLU A 219 11.40 18.28 15.78
C GLU A 219 10.07 18.80 15.20
N VAL A 220 9.10 17.90 15.01
CA VAL A 220 7.77 18.18 14.47
C VAL A 220 6.69 17.53 15.33
N GLY A 221 5.47 18.05 15.30
CA GLY A 221 4.33 17.54 16.06
C GLY A 221 4.06 18.30 17.36
N THR A 222 3.16 17.77 18.18
CA THR A 222 2.71 18.35 19.45
C THR A 222 2.85 17.34 20.60
N PRO A 223 3.05 17.78 21.85
CA PRO A 223 3.22 16.85 22.98
C PRO A 223 1.93 16.11 23.37
N VAL A 224 0.78 16.52 22.83
CA VAL A 224 -0.52 15.91 23.12
C VAL A 224 -1.23 15.62 21.78
N PRO A 225 -1.83 14.42 21.62
CA PRO A 225 -2.73 14.10 20.52
C PRO A 225 -3.89 15.11 20.40
N GLU A 226 -4.40 15.27 19.18
CA GLU A 226 -5.63 16.04 18.95
C GLU A 226 -6.82 15.45 19.72
N GLN A 227 -7.79 16.28 20.11
CA GLN A 227 -8.97 15.80 20.85
C GLN A 227 -9.81 14.77 20.07
N SER A 228 -9.72 14.79 18.75
CA SER A 228 -10.37 13.86 17.82
C SER A 228 -9.59 12.56 17.62
N ALA A 229 -8.46 12.35 18.31
CA ALA A 229 -7.62 11.17 18.11
C ALA A 229 -8.36 9.86 18.41
N ASP A 230 -8.13 8.86 17.56
CA ASP A 230 -8.88 7.60 17.57
C ASP A 230 -8.36 6.60 18.61
N ILE A 231 -7.06 6.32 18.56
CA ILE A 231 -6.42 5.25 19.35
C ILE A 231 -5.49 5.90 20.39
N ILE A 232 -6.10 6.49 21.42
CA ILE A 232 -5.35 7.07 22.56
C ILE A 232 -5.22 6.11 23.75
N ARG A 233 -5.90 4.95 23.69
CA ARG A 233 -5.81 3.90 24.71
C ARG A 233 -5.03 2.71 24.20
N CYS A 234 -4.29 2.08 25.10
CA CYS A 234 -3.48 0.92 24.80
C CYS A 234 -4.36 -0.23 24.32
N ILE A 235 -4.04 -0.76 23.14
CA ILE A 235 -4.76 -1.89 22.53
C ILE A 235 -4.70 -3.20 23.35
N HIS A 236 -3.77 -3.31 24.31
CA HIS A 236 -3.60 -4.50 25.15
C HIS A 236 -4.31 -4.40 26.50
N CYS A 237 -4.20 -3.26 27.19
CA CYS A 237 -4.71 -3.10 28.57
C CYS A 237 -5.68 -1.93 28.75
N GLN A 238 -5.98 -1.17 27.70
CA GLN A 238 -6.92 -0.04 27.68
C GLN A 238 -6.52 1.18 28.55
N GLU A 239 -5.31 1.18 29.12
CA GLU A 239 -4.73 2.35 29.79
C GLU A 239 -4.46 3.47 28.78
N ASP A 240 -4.60 4.73 29.18
CA ASP A 240 -4.29 5.86 28.31
C ASP A 240 -2.79 5.85 27.94
N LEU A 241 -2.49 5.99 26.65
CA LEU A 241 -1.13 6.04 26.13
C LEU A 241 -0.50 7.40 26.44
N LEU A 242 0.76 7.37 26.87
CA LEU A 242 1.59 8.56 26.99
C LEU A 242 2.30 8.81 25.67
N TYR A 243 2.24 10.04 25.18
CA TYR A 243 2.95 10.48 23.97
C TYR A 243 4.11 11.38 24.36
N GLU A 244 5.29 11.11 23.81
CA GLU A 244 6.39 12.07 23.80
C GLU A 244 6.13 13.14 22.75
N VAL A 245 5.65 12.71 21.58
CA VAL A 245 5.16 13.58 20.52
C VAL A 245 4.05 12.87 19.74
N ALA A 246 3.02 13.61 19.38
CA ALA A 246 1.97 13.25 18.45
C ALA A 246 2.18 14.06 17.16
N TYR A 247 2.32 13.36 16.04
CA TYR A 247 2.52 14.00 14.74
C TYR A 247 1.20 14.39 14.10
N MET A 248 0.18 13.55 14.26
CA MET A 248 -1.16 13.77 13.76
C MET A 248 -2.14 12.76 14.38
N SER A 249 -3.28 13.23 14.90
CA SER A 249 -4.24 12.36 15.60
C SER A 249 -3.53 11.48 16.64
N HIS A 250 -3.56 10.15 16.49
CA HIS A 250 -2.93 9.17 17.36
C HIS A 250 -1.57 8.65 16.83
N LEU A 251 -1.08 9.17 15.70
CA LEU A 251 0.23 8.80 15.18
C LEU A 251 1.31 9.52 15.99
N GLY A 252 2.22 8.77 16.61
CA GLY A 252 3.26 9.40 17.43
C GLY A 252 4.29 8.45 18.02
N LEU A 253 5.09 9.02 18.93
CA LEU A 253 5.98 8.30 19.82
C LEU A 253 5.23 8.01 21.12
N TYR A 254 4.65 6.83 21.23
CA TYR A 254 3.77 6.47 22.33
C TYR A 254 4.37 5.38 23.23
N ARG A 255 3.91 5.35 24.49
CA ARG A 255 4.15 4.25 25.44
C ARG A 255 2.98 4.08 26.39
N CYS A 256 2.67 2.83 26.73
CA CYS A 256 1.70 2.49 27.75
C CYS A 256 2.39 2.44 29.13
N PRO A 257 1.96 3.24 30.11
CA PRO A 257 2.58 3.26 31.44
C PRO A 257 2.27 2.00 32.25
N ASN A 258 1.22 1.25 31.89
CA ASN A 258 0.78 0.06 32.62
C ASN A 258 1.44 -1.23 32.10
N CYS A 259 1.32 -1.55 30.81
CA CYS A 259 1.83 -2.81 30.25
C CYS A 259 3.15 -2.68 29.47
N GLY A 260 3.67 -1.47 29.28
CA GLY A 260 4.92 -1.22 28.56
C GLY A 260 4.83 -1.30 27.03
N TYR A 261 3.65 -1.51 26.45
CA TYR A 261 3.46 -1.44 25.00
C TYR A 261 3.90 -0.08 24.45
N THR A 262 4.75 -0.07 23.44
CA THR A 262 5.38 1.16 22.92
C THR A 262 5.66 1.04 21.43
N LEU A 263 6.17 2.11 20.84
CA LEU A 263 6.66 2.15 19.47
C LEU A 263 7.60 0.95 19.22
N PRO A 264 7.39 0.13 18.19
CA PRO A 264 8.33 -0.91 17.82
C PRO A 264 9.64 -0.29 17.32
N LYS A 265 10.72 -1.08 17.31
CA LYS A 265 11.96 -0.67 16.65
C LYS A 265 11.69 -0.44 15.16
N LEU A 266 11.94 0.77 14.68
CA LEU A 266 11.75 1.12 13.28
C LEU A 266 12.95 0.68 12.43
N ASP A 267 12.66 -0.05 11.35
CA ASP A 267 13.60 -0.42 10.29
C ASP A 267 13.88 0.76 9.37
N PHE A 268 12.83 1.52 9.06
CA PHE A 268 12.89 2.76 8.27
C PHE A 268 12.41 3.94 9.13
N ALA A 269 13.34 4.76 9.62
CA ALA A 269 13.02 5.84 10.55
C ALA A 269 13.35 7.21 9.96
N ALA A 270 12.36 8.09 9.84
CA ALA A 270 12.61 9.51 9.65
C ALA A 270 13.11 10.11 10.96
N THR A 271 14.42 10.36 11.02
CA THR A 271 15.15 10.79 12.23
C THR A 271 15.29 12.30 12.35
N ALA A 272 15.10 13.03 11.25
CA ALA A 272 15.02 14.48 11.24
C ALA A 272 14.04 14.94 10.17
N VAL A 273 13.24 15.96 10.48
CA VAL A 273 12.22 16.52 9.59
C VAL A 273 12.23 18.03 9.72
N GLN A 274 12.56 18.71 8.62
CA GLN A 274 12.51 20.17 8.54
C GLN A 274 11.43 20.57 7.55
N LEU A 275 10.40 21.24 8.04
CA LEU A 275 9.33 21.79 7.23
C LEU A 275 9.68 23.22 6.83
N ALA A 276 9.17 23.67 5.69
CA ALA A 276 9.29 25.07 5.32
C ALA A 276 8.67 25.98 6.39
N PRO A 277 9.29 27.14 6.72
CA PRO A 277 8.81 28.02 7.79
C PRO A 277 7.41 28.58 7.57
N ASP A 278 6.99 28.69 6.31
CA ASP A 278 5.65 29.14 5.91
C ASP A 278 4.61 28.01 5.91
N GLY A 279 5.04 26.76 6.12
CA GLY A 279 4.18 25.58 6.06
C GLY A 279 3.71 25.19 4.67
N GLU A 280 4.16 25.89 3.61
CA GLU A 280 3.74 25.68 2.22
C GLU A 280 4.89 25.19 1.31
N GLY A 281 6.14 25.37 1.74
CA GLY A 281 7.32 24.89 1.02
C GLY A 281 7.66 23.40 1.24
N PRO A 282 8.80 22.94 0.66
CA PRO A 282 9.20 21.54 0.69
C PRO A 282 9.54 21.05 2.10
N SER A 283 9.48 19.73 2.28
CA SER A 283 9.92 19.05 3.50
C SER A 283 11.26 18.36 3.27
N HIS A 284 12.24 18.64 4.14
CA HIS A 284 13.55 18.00 4.11
C HIS A 284 13.60 16.91 5.17
N VAL A 285 13.87 15.67 4.76
CA VAL A 285 13.77 14.50 5.64
C VAL A 285 15.06 13.70 5.60
N LYS A 286 15.53 13.28 6.78
CA LYS A 286 16.65 12.34 6.93
C LYS A 286 16.12 11.00 7.42
N ILE A 287 16.29 9.96 6.59
CA ILE A 287 15.78 8.62 6.83
C ILE A 287 16.92 7.66 7.12
N ARG A 288 16.86 7.00 8.27
CA ARG A 288 17.68 5.81 8.58
C ARG A 288 17.02 4.59 7.95
N THR A 289 17.79 3.85 7.16
CA THR A 289 17.39 2.58 6.55
C THR A 289 18.38 1.48 6.94
N PRO A 290 18.06 0.19 6.71
CA PRO A 290 19.02 -0.89 6.91
C PRO A 290 20.30 -0.75 6.07
N GLN A 291 20.23 -0.05 4.94
CA GLN A 291 21.35 0.17 4.01
C GLN A 291 22.16 1.44 4.32
N GLY A 292 21.75 2.21 5.32
CA GLY A 292 22.37 3.47 5.71
C GLY A 292 21.41 4.64 5.70
N GLU A 293 21.95 5.84 5.71
CA GLU A 293 21.17 7.07 5.85
C GLU A 293 20.92 7.72 4.49
N ILE A 294 19.69 8.15 4.27
CA ILE A 294 19.25 8.83 3.05
C ILE A 294 18.69 10.20 3.42
N LYS A 295 18.95 11.20 2.57
CA LYS A 295 18.33 12.52 2.65
C LYS A 295 17.36 12.67 1.48
N LEU A 296 16.15 13.12 1.77
CA LEU A 296 15.09 13.31 0.78
C LEU A 296 14.53 14.72 0.87
N ASP A 297 14.40 15.36 -0.29
CA ASP A 297 13.67 16.60 -0.46
C ASP A 297 12.30 16.27 -1.04
N ILE A 298 11.26 16.41 -0.23
CA ILE A 298 9.89 16.14 -0.62
C ILE A 298 9.28 17.48 -1.06
N PRO A 299 8.89 17.65 -2.35
CA PRO A 299 8.33 18.90 -2.86
C PRO A 299 6.87 19.11 -2.43
N LEU A 300 6.48 18.57 -1.27
CA LEU A 300 5.16 18.67 -0.69
C LEU A 300 5.27 19.19 0.76
N PRO A 301 4.38 20.11 1.16
CA PRO A 301 4.38 20.64 2.51
C PRO A 301 3.78 19.68 3.54
N GLY A 302 4.19 19.86 4.79
CA GLY A 302 3.50 19.33 5.96
C GLY A 302 3.89 17.91 6.39
N VAL A 303 3.86 17.69 7.71
CA VAL A 303 4.23 16.43 8.36
C VAL A 303 3.39 15.24 7.89
N HIS A 304 2.12 15.46 7.50
CA HIS A 304 1.24 14.41 6.98
C HIS A 304 1.86 13.71 5.77
N ASN A 305 2.44 14.45 4.82
CA ASN A 305 3.08 13.86 3.64
C ASN A 305 4.37 13.10 3.98
N VAL A 306 5.06 13.44 5.08
CA VAL A 306 6.22 12.69 5.59
C VAL A 306 5.76 11.39 6.26
N CYS A 307 4.64 11.42 6.97
CA CYS A 307 3.98 10.23 7.54
C CYS A 307 3.31 9.35 6.46
N GLY A 308 3.31 9.80 5.19
CA GLY A 308 2.63 9.11 4.10
C GLY A 308 1.10 9.23 4.14
N ASP A 309 0.55 10.22 4.84
CA ASP A 309 -0.87 10.48 5.03
C ASP A 309 -1.28 11.79 4.29
N ARG A 310 -2.48 11.81 3.70
CA ARG A 310 -3.13 13.05 3.24
C ARG A 310 -4.58 13.02 3.70
N GLN A 311 -4.89 13.77 4.75
CA GLN A 311 -6.27 13.98 5.16
C GLN A 311 -7.00 14.78 4.06
N HIS A 312 -8.23 14.39 3.74
CA HIS A 312 -9.09 15.16 2.84
C HIS A 312 -9.30 16.57 3.43
N SER A 313 -8.56 17.57 2.96
CA SER A 313 -8.94 18.97 3.14
C SER A 313 -10.08 19.25 2.15
N PRO A 314 -11.32 19.58 2.61
CA PRO A 314 -12.34 20.06 1.69
C PRO A 314 -12.00 21.52 1.35
N GLY A 315 -11.16 21.74 0.35
CA GLY A 315 -10.82 23.11 -0.06
C GLY A 315 -9.75 23.20 -1.14
N LEU A 316 -10.19 23.62 -2.33
CA LEU A 316 -9.42 24.18 -3.46
C LEU A 316 -8.36 23.27 -4.10
N TRP A 317 -8.82 22.47 -5.06
CA TRP A 317 -8.12 22.37 -6.34
C TRP A 317 -9.16 22.38 -7.46
N THR A 318 -9.41 23.55 -8.04
CA THR A 318 -10.17 23.68 -9.29
C THR A 318 -9.23 23.36 -10.46
N PRO A 319 -9.50 22.33 -11.27
CA PRO A 319 -8.67 22.02 -12.42
C PRO A 319 -8.98 23.02 -13.53
N GLY A 320 -8.07 23.95 -13.76
CA GLY A 320 -8.16 24.85 -14.90
C GLY A 320 -7.17 25.99 -14.81
N GLU A 321 -5.96 25.78 -15.33
CA GLU A 321 -5.40 26.70 -16.31
C GLU A 321 -4.18 26.09 -16.99
N ASN A 322 -4.29 26.06 -18.31
CA ASN A 322 -3.31 25.58 -19.25
C ASN A 322 -2.29 26.71 -19.46
N THR A 323 -1.11 26.63 -18.85
CA THR A 323 0.02 27.48 -19.25
C THR A 323 1.16 26.59 -19.73
N GLY A 324 1.34 26.58 -21.05
CA GLY A 324 2.50 25.99 -21.68
C GLY A 324 3.75 26.75 -21.26
N GLY A 325 4.70 26.01 -20.69
CA GLY A 325 6.03 26.49 -20.39
C GLY A 325 6.88 25.30 -19.98
N ARG A 326 7.76 24.83 -20.87
CA ARG A 326 8.88 23.98 -20.47
C ARG A 326 9.86 24.85 -19.69
N PRO A 327 10.34 24.42 -18.51
CA PRO A 327 11.63 24.86 -18.01
C PRO A 327 12.65 23.78 -18.36
N ASP A 328 13.44 24.04 -19.39
CA ASP A 328 14.79 23.49 -19.48
C ASP A 328 15.60 23.99 -18.27
N HIS A 329 16.48 23.14 -17.75
CA HIS A 329 17.44 23.35 -16.64
C HIS A 329 17.03 22.88 -15.22
N LEU A 330 17.22 21.58 -14.96
CA LEU A 330 17.63 21.07 -13.64
C LEU A 330 19.10 20.61 -13.75
N PRO A 331 20.07 21.28 -13.11
CA PRO A 331 21.45 20.82 -13.09
C PRO A 331 21.64 19.72 -12.04
N GLY A 332 22.15 18.56 -12.48
CA GLY A 332 22.95 17.62 -11.69
C GLY A 332 22.33 17.06 -10.41
N PHE A 333 21.35 16.16 -10.53
CA PHE A 333 20.97 15.26 -9.43
C PHE A 333 21.61 13.88 -9.67
N CYS A 334 22.60 13.60 -8.82
CA CYS A 334 23.64 12.59 -8.95
C CYS A 334 23.17 11.15 -9.21
N GLU A 335 23.80 10.59 -10.23
CA GLU A 335 24.17 9.20 -10.49
C GLU A 335 24.31 8.31 -9.24
N LYS A 336 23.48 7.25 -9.15
CA LYS A 336 23.88 5.83 -8.93
C LYS A 336 22.64 4.92 -8.74
N PRO A 337 22.38 3.95 -9.64
CA PRO A 337 21.21 3.08 -9.57
C PRO A 337 21.54 1.73 -8.93
N HIS A 338 21.33 1.58 -7.61
CA HIS A 338 21.30 0.27 -6.94
C HIS A 338 20.35 0.31 -5.74
N LEU A 339 19.02 0.31 -5.95
CA LEU A 339 18.04 0.40 -4.85
C LEU A 339 16.93 -0.66 -4.86
N ILE A 340 17.04 -1.69 -5.69
CA ILE A 340 16.16 -2.86 -5.59
C ILE A 340 17.03 -4.11 -5.78
N GLN A 341 17.62 -4.60 -4.70
CA GLN A 341 18.02 -6.01 -4.64
C GLN A 341 17.26 -6.68 -3.50
N PRO A 342 16.68 -7.87 -3.74
CA PRO A 342 15.97 -8.60 -2.71
C PRO A 342 16.93 -8.99 -1.59
N TYR A 343 16.44 -8.92 -0.35
CA TYR A 343 17.07 -9.57 0.80
C TYR A 343 17.24 -11.06 0.48
N ALA A 344 18.43 -11.44 0.02
CA ALA A 344 18.87 -12.82 0.08
C ALA A 344 19.38 -13.05 1.49
N ALA A 345 18.72 -13.95 2.23
CA ALA A 345 19.18 -14.42 3.52
C ALA A 345 20.65 -14.88 3.40
N THR A 346 21.54 -14.27 4.18
CA THR A 346 22.87 -14.80 4.44
C THR A 346 22.84 -15.47 5.81
N ASP A 347 23.26 -16.73 5.79
CA ASP A 347 23.30 -17.71 6.89
C ASP A 347 23.88 -17.20 8.23
#